data_AF-A0A0S8BLH4-F1
#
_entry.id   AF-A0A0S8BLH4-F1
#
_cell.length_a   1.000
_cell.length_b   1.000
_cell.length_c   1.000
_cell.angle_alpha   90.00
_cell.angle_beta   90.00
_cell.angle_gamma   90.00
#
_symmetry.space_group_name_H-M   'P 1'
#
loop_
_entity.id
_entity.type
_entity.pdbx_description
1 polymer ?
#
loop_
_entity_poly.entity_id
_entity_poly.type
_entity_poly.pdbx_seq_one_letter_code
_entity_poly.pdbx_strand_id
1 'polypeptide(L)'
;MIKKVNFNEQGLIPTVIQDDLSEQVLMVAWSNEESLRLTIETGQVHFWSRSRQALWRKGATSGNLMLVESIHIDCDKDTLLIRVKPTGPVCHTGEVTCFFRTLDEL
;
A
#
# COMPACT_ATOMS: atom_id res chain seq x y z
N MET A 1 -2.32 -4.25 18.23
CA MET A 1 -2.94 -4.33 16.90
C MET A 1 -2.10 -5.22 15.95
N ILE A 2 -0.82 -4.91 15.75
CA ILE A 2 0.06 -5.63 14.81
C ILE A 2 0.35 -7.10 15.20
N LYS A 3 0.35 -7.45 16.49
CA LYS A 3 0.58 -8.83 16.99
C LYS A 3 -0.38 -9.91 16.47
N LYS A 4 -1.46 -9.53 15.76
CA LYS A 4 -2.45 -10.46 15.20
C LYS A 4 -2.30 -10.64 13.68
N VAL A 5 -1.34 -9.95 13.06
CA VAL A 5 -1.08 -10.01 11.62
C VAL A 5 -0.19 -11.21 11.32
N ASN A 6 -0.56 -12.00 10.32
CA ASN A 6 0.21 -13.16 9.88
C ASN A 6 1.15 -12.73 8.74
N PHE A 7 2.33 -12.25 9.11
CA PHE A 7 3.40 -12.03 8.14
C PHE A 7 3.92 -13.38 7.63
N ASN A 8 4.32 -13.42 6.35
CA ASN A 8 4.97 -14.59 5.77
C ASN A 8 6.37 -14.83 6.38
N GLU A 9 7.05 -15.89 5.93
CA GLU A 9 8.38 -16.29 6.42
C GLU A 9 9.46 -15.20 6.27
N GLN A 10 9.26 -14.23 5.38
CA GLN A 10 10.16 -13.09 5.17
C GLN A 10 9.80 -11.88 6.04
N GLY A 11 8.80 -11.99 6.92
CA GLY A 11 8.28 -10.89 7.73
C GLY A 11 7.47 -9.89 6.90
N LEU A 12 6.89 -10.31 5.77
CA LEU A 12 6.15 -9.45 4.84
C LEU A 12 4.68 -9.85 4.72
N ILE A 13 3.84 -8.86 4.42
CA ILE A 13 2.42 -9.03 4.14
C ILE A 13 2.08 -8.31 2.82
N PRO A 14 1.29 -8.91 1.91
CA PRO A 14 0.72 -8.19 0.78
C PRO A 14 -0.23 -7.09 1.26
N THR A 15 -0.12 -5.92 0.65
CA THR A 15 -0.91 -4.75 0.96
C THR A 15 -1.55 -4.22 -0.32
N VAL A 16 -2.87 -4.32 -0.40
CA VAL A 16 -3.69 -3.74 -1.45
C VAL A 16 -4.06 -2.32 -1.05
N ILE A 17 -3.84 -1.37 -1.95
CA ILE A 17 -4.27 0.02 -1.79
C ILE A 17 -5.48 0.27 -2.66
N GLN A 18 -6.53 0.82 -2.07
CA GLN A 18 -7.76 1.17 -2.74
C GLN A 18 -8.11 2.63 -2.47
N ASP A 19 -8.61 3.32 -3.48
CA ASP A 19 -9.17 4.66 -3.30
C ASP A 19 -10.46 4.58 -2.46
N ASP A 20 -10.53 5.38 -1.40
CA ASP A 20 -11.65 5.33 -0.46
C ASP A 20 -12.99 5.78 -1.07
N LEU A 21 -12.96 6.64 -2.10
CA LEU A 21 -14.16 7.20 -2.72
C LEU A 21 -14.61 6.39 -3.94
N SER A 22 -13.69 6.10 -4.86
CA SER A 22 -14.00 5.44 -6.12
C SER A 22 -13.97 3.91 -6.04
N GLU A 23 -13.45 3.36 -4.95
CA GLU A 23 -13.20 1.93 -4.75
C GLU A 23 -12.23 1.32 -5.78
N GLN A 24 -11.54 2.15 -6.57
CA GLN A 24 -10.55 1.68 -7.53
C GLN A 24 -9.33 1.11 -6.80
N VAL A 25 -8.88 -0.08 -7.20
CA VAL A 25 -7.59 -0.61 -6.76
C VAL A 25 -6.47 0.23 -7.39
N LEU A 26 -5.65 0.85 -6.54
CA LEU A 26 -4.60 1.79 -6.95
C LEU A 26 -3.27 1.08 -7.16
N MET A 27 -2.87 0.20 -6.24
CA MET A 27 -1.62 -0.56 -6.34
C MET A 27 -1.58 -1.71 -5.34
N VAL A 28 -0.61 -2.61 -5.54
CA VAL A 28 -0.21 -3.63 -4.58
C VAL A 28 1.26 -3.45 -4.24
N ALA A 29 1.61 -3.58 -2.97
CA ALA A 29 2.99 -3.59 -2.49
C ALA A 29 3.14 -4.52 -1.29
N TRP A 30 4.36 -4.58 -0.75
CA TRP A 30 4.66 -5.34 0.46
C TRP A 30 4.81 -4.39 1.64
N SER A 31 4.30 -4.81 2.78
CA SER A 31 4.55 -4.17 4.07
C SER A 31 5.26 -5.15 4.99
N ASN A 32 6.19 -4.66 5.82
CA ASN A 32 6.67 -5.35 7.00
C ASN A 32 6.09 -4.70 8.27
N GLU A 33 6.37 -5.27 9.44
CA GLU A 33 5.90 -4.75 10.73
C GLU A 33 6.19 -3.26 10.91
N GLU A 34 7.41 -2.80 10.59
CA GLU A 34 7.80 -1.41 10.77
C GLU A 34 7.06 -0.45 9.81
N SER A 35 6.91 -0.84 8.53
CA SER A 35 6.15 -0.04 7.58
C SER A 35 4.67 0.06 7.95
N LEU A 36 4.08 -1.01 8.50
CA LEU A 36 2.70 -0.99 8.99
C LEU A 36 2.57 -0.10 10.23
N ARG A 37 3.53 -0.19 11.16
CA ARG A 37 3.59 0.65 12.36
C ARG A 37 3.64 2.13 11.98
N LEU A 38 4.53 2.51 11.07
CA LEU A 38 4.65 3.88 10.56
C LEU A 38 3.39 4.32 9.83
N THR A 39 2.75 3.43 9.07
CA THR A 39 1.50 3.73 8.37
C THR A 39 0.39 4.11 9.35
N ILE A 40 0.25 3.34 10.44
CA ILE A 40 -0.71 3.62 11.51
C ILE A 40 -0.37 4.92 12.24
N GLU A 41 0.90 5.13 12.58
CA GLU A 41 1.34 6.30 13.36
C GLU A 41 1.19 7.62 12.58
N THR A 42 1.55 7.61 11.30
CA THR A 42 1.64 8.83 10.50
C THR A 42 0.37 9.15 9.72
N GLY A 43 -0.55 8.17 9.57
CA GLY A 43 -1.68 8.27 8.65
C GLY A 43 -1.26 8.36 7.18
N GLN A 44 -0.03 8.01 6.84
CA GLN A 44 0.51 8.02 5.48
C GLN A 44 1.03 6.63 5.12
N VAL A 45 0.78 6.17 3.90
CA VAL A 45 1.21 4.81 3.51
C VAL A 45 2.73 4.68 3.41
N HIS A 46 3.26 3.70 4.15
CA HIS A 46 4.65 3.24 4.09
C HIS A 46 4.69 1.79 3.62
N PHE A 47 5.69 1.47 2.81
CA PHE A 47 5.94 0.13 2.28
C PHE A 47 7.34 -0.35 2.60
N TRP A 48 7.54 -1.65 2.42
CA TRP A 48 8.83 -2.29 2.37
C TRP A 48 9.20 -2.64 0.92
N SER A 49 10.29 -2.06 0.42
CA SER A 49 10.83 -2.43 -0.89
C SER A 49 11.66 -3.71 -0.77
N ARG A 50 11.19 -4.81 -1.35
CA ARG A 50 11.93 -6.08 -1.37
C ARG A 50 13.25 -5.99 -2.15
N SER A 51 13.30 -5.20 -3.22
CA SER A 51 14.52 -5.05 -4.02
C SER A 51 15.57 -4.16 -3.35
N ARG A 52 15.12 -3.11 -2.64
CA ARG A 52 16.02 -2.19 -1.92
C ARG A 52 16.30 -2.60 -0.48
N GLN A 53 15.56 -3.58 0.04
CA GLN A 53 15.57 -3.97 1.46
C GLN A 53 15.46 -2.74 2.38
N ALA A 54 14.51 -1.87 2.06
CA ALA A 54 14.40 -0.56 2.69
C ALA A 54 12.95 -0.10 2.82
N LEU A 55 12.69 0.70 3.85
CA LEU A 55 11.43 1.41 4.04
C LEU A 55 11.26 2.48 2.95
N TRP A 56 10.02 2.61 2.49
CA TRP A 56 9.64 3.60 1.50
C TRP A 56 8.31 4.25 1.87
N ARG A 57 8.34 5.53 2.20
CA ARG A 57 7.13 6.35 2.33
C ARG A 57 6.61 6.73 0.94
N LYS A 58 5.40 6.29 0.58
CA LYS A 58 4.83 6.59 -0.74
C LYS A 58 4.68 8.09 -0.92
N GLY A 59 5.15 8.61 -2.06
CA GLY A 59 5.09 10.03 -2.37
C GLY A 59 6.17 10.89 -1.71
N ALA A 60 7.12 10.31 -0.97
CA ALA A 60 8.19 11.10 -0.33
C ALA A 60 9.02 11.94 -1.31
N THR A 61 9.18 11.47 -2.55
CA THR A 61 9.90 12.18 -3.61
C THR A 61 8.97 12.97 -4.53
N SER A 62 7.80 12.41 -4.89
CA SER A 62 6.89 13.03 -5.87
C SER A 62 5.87 13.99 -5.28
N GLY A 63 5.65 13.98 -3.96
CA GLY A 63 4.55 14.69 -3.30
C GLY A 63 3.19 14.00 -3.41
N ASN A 64 3.05 12.95 -4.23
CA ASN A 64 1.81 12.17 -4.36
C ASN A 64 1.68 11.16 -3.21
N LEU A 65 1.24 11.67 -2.05
CA LEU A 65 0.98 10.92 -0.83
C LEU A 65 -0.31 10.10 -0.97
N MET A 66 -0.45 9.11 -0.08
CA MET A 66 -1.68 8.36 0.12
C MET A 66 -2.03 8.44 1.60
N LEU A 67 -3.08 9.20 1.92
CA LEU A 67 -3.55 9.42 3.29
C LEU A 67 -4.47 8.27 3.69
N VAL A 68 -4.22 7.65 4.83
CA VAL A 68 -4.98 6.48 5.29
C VAL A 68 -6.34 6.91 5.82
N GLU A 69 -7.40 6.34 5.26
CA GLU A 69 -8.77 6.48 5.77
C GLU A 69 -9.15 5.28 6.64
N SER A 70 -8.80 4.06 6.20
CA SER A 70 -9.01 2.84 6.98
C SER A 70 -8.04 1.72 6.60
N ILE A 71 -7.82 0.80 7.55
CA ILE A 71 -7.01 -0.40 7.36
C ILE A 71 -7.87 -1.61 7.71
N HIS A 72 -8.08 -2.47 6.73
CA HIS A 72 -8.75 -3.75 6.86
C HIS A 72 -7.73 -4.89 6.75
N ILE A 73 -8.12 -6.03 7.30
CA ILE A 73 -7.37 -7.27 7.27
C ILE A 73 -8.35 -8.38 6.87
N ASP A 74 -7.89 -9.33 6.06
CA ASP A 74 -8.73 -10.45 5.63
C ASP A 74 -8.94 -11.51 6.74
N CYS A 75 -9.63 -12.60 6.40
CA CYS A 75 -10.16 -13.55 7.37
C CYS A 75 -9.09 -14.41 8.04
N ASP A 76 -8.02 -14.74 7.32
CA ASP A 76 -6.83 -15.48 7.78
C ASP A 76 -5.65 -14.57 8.13
N LYS A 77 -5.81 -13.25 7.96
CA LYS A 77 -4.93 -12.19 8.46
C LYS A 77 -3.59 -12.11 7.76
N ASP A 78 -3.54 -12.55 6.51
CA ASP A 78 -2.33 -12.56 5.69
C ASP A 78 -2.37 -11.53 4.55
N THR A 79 -3.43 -10.73 4.43
CA THR A 79 -3.50 -9.63 3.48
C THR A 79 -4.11 -8.37 4.10
N LEU A 80 -3.54 -7.22 3.78
CA LEU A 80 -4.08 -5.91 4.14
C LEU A 80 -4.83 -5.27 2.96
N LEU A 81 -5.96 -4.64 3.26
CA LEU A 81 -6.61 -3.66 2.39
C LEU A 81 -6.55 -2.29 3.08
N ILE A 82 -5.84 -1.33 2.49
CA ILE A 82 -5.77 0.04 3.00
C ILE A 82 -6.58 0.94 2.07
N ARG A 83 -7.66 1.52 2.59
CA ARG A 83 -8.42 2.56 1.88
C ARG A 83 -7.73 3.90 2.11
N VAL A 84 -7.49 4.64 1.03
CA VAL A 84 -6.72 5.88 1.07
C VAL A 84 -7.39 7.00 0.29
N LYS A 85 -7.05 8.23 0.67
CA LYS A 85 -7.23 9.42 -0.16
C LYS A 85 -5.89 9.78 -0.84
N PRO A 86 -5.73 9.54 -2.16
CA PRO A 86 -4.52 9.94 -2.88
C PRO A 86 -4.47 11.46 -3.10
N THR A 87 -3.29 12.06 -3.02
CA THR A 87 -3.09 13.51 -3.26
C THR A 87 -2.63 13.83 -4.68
N GLY A 88 -2.58 12.83 -5.56
CA GLY A 88 -2.12 12.92 -6.94
C GLY A 88 -1.98 11.53 -7.57
N PRO A 89 -1.40 11.41 -8.78
CA PRO A 89 -1.21 10.12 -9.45
C PRO A 89 -0.43 9.12 -8.60
N VAL A 90 -0.93 7.88 -8.52
CA VAL A 90 -0.27 6.83 -7.72
C VAL A 90 0.89 6.20 -8.47
N CYS A 91 0.72 5.94 -9.77
CA CYS A 91 1.72 5.30 -10.60
C CYS A 91 2.85 6.28 -10.98
N HIS A 92 4.07 5.76 -11.10
CA HIS A 92 5.23 6.56 -11.50
C HIS A 92 5.17 7.02 -12.96
N THR A 93 4.26 6.45 -13.76
CA THR A 93 3.99 6.85 -15.15
C THR A 93 3.09 8.09 -15.26
N GLY A 94 2.53 8.58 -14.14
CA GLY A 94 1.56 9.66 -14.13
C GLY A 94 0.10 9.18 -14.12
N GLU A 95 -0.13 7.87 -14.15
CA GLU A 95 -1.47 7.28 -14.11
C GLU A 95 -2.04 7.22 -12.68
N VAL A 96 -3.37 7.25 -12.59
CA VAL A 96 -4.11 7.19 -11.31
C VAL A 96 -3.87 5.88 -10.58
N THR A 97 -3.84 4.77 -11.32
CA THR A 97 -3.61 3.40 -10.79
C THR A 97 -2.43 2.75 -11.49
N CYS A 98 -1.75 1.83 -10.81
CA CYS A 98 -0.77 0.93 -11.44
C CYS A 98 -1.44 -0.04 -12.43
N PHE A 99 -2.75 -0.27 -12.30
CA PHE A 99 -3.54 -1.20 -13.12
C PHE A 99 -4.22 -0.48 -14.30
N PHE A 100 -3.50 0.41 -14.97
CA PHE A 100 -4.02 1.24 -16.07
C PHE A 100 -4.02 0.54 -17.45
N ARG A 101 -3.50 -0.69 -17.51
CA ARG A 101 -3.45 -1.53 -18.72
C ARG A 101 -4.17 -2.84 -18.49
N THR A 102 -4.76 -3.38 -19.55
CA THR A 102 -5.31 -4.72 -19.62
C THR A 102 -4.29 -5.70 -20.19
N LEU A 103 -4.54 -7.00 -20.03
CA LEU A 103 -3.65 -8.04 -20.57
C LEU A 103 -3.63 -8.05 -22.11
N ASP A 104 -4.72 -7.66 -22.76
CA ASP A 104 -4.84 -7.63 -24.23
C ASP A 104 -4.04 -6.50 -24.89
N GLU A 105 -3.56 -5.53 -24.10
CA GLU A 105 -2.78 -4.37 -24.56
C GLU A 105 -1.25 -4.57 -24.44
N LEU A 106 -0.80 -5.75 -23.98
CA LEU A 106 0.63 -6.11 -23.85
C LEU A 106 1.18 -6.72 -25.15
#